data_AF-A0A212C4B0-F1
#
_entry.id   AF-A0A212C4B0-F1
#
_cell.length_a   1.000
_cell.length_b   1.000
_cell.length_c   1.000
_cell.angle_alpha   90.00
_cell.angle_beta   90.00
_cell.angle_gamma   90.00
#
_symmetry.space_group_name_H-M   'P 1'
#
loop_
_entity.id
_entity.type
_entity.pdbx_description
1 polymer ?
#
loop_
_entity_poly.entity_id
_entity_poly.type
_entity_poly.pdbx_seq_one_letter_code
_entity_poly.pdbx_strand_id
1 'polypeptide(L)'
;MLKYSKSCEGAEDLQEALSSILGILKAVNDSMHLIAITGYEGNLSDLGRLLMQGSFSVWTDHKRGHAKVKDLARFKPMQRHLFLHEKAVLFCKRREENGEGYEKAPSYSYKQSLNMTAVGITENVKGDAKKFEIWYNAREEVYIIQAPTPEIKAAWVSEIRKVLTSQLQACREASQHRALEQSQSLPLPAPASTR
;
A
#
# COMPACT_ATOMS: atom_id res chain seq x y z
N MET A 1 -12.68 -26.91 -15.80
CA MET A 1 -13.28 -26.36 -17.03
C MET A 1 -12.25 -25.63 -17.88
N LEU A 2 -11.65 -24.52 -17.42
CA LEU A 2 -10.68 -23.74 -18.21
C LEU A 2 -9.46 -24.52 -18.74
N LYS A 3 -8.97 -25.50 -17.97
CA LYS A 3 -7.88 -26.41 -18.40
C LYS A 3 -8.16 -27.12 -19.73
N TYR A 4 -9.42 -27.40 -20.04
CA TYR A 4 -9.85 -28.19 -21.20
C TYR A 4 -10.57 -27.38 -22.27
N SER A 5 -10.77 -26.07 -22.08
CA SER A 5 -11.52 -25.20 -22.98
C SER A 5 -10.68 -24.07 -23.58
N LYS A 6 -9.34 -24.21 -23.60
CA LYS A 6 -8.41 -23.15 -24.04
C LYS A 6 -8.60 -22.67 -25.49
N SER A 7 -9.17 -23.50 -26.35
CA SER A 7 -9.42 -23.22 -27.76
C SER A 7 -10.91 -23.06 -28.08
N CYS A 8 -11.75 -22.95 -27.05
CA CYS A 8 -13.20 -22.79 -27.20
C CYS A 8 -13.57 -21.31 -27.20
N GLU A 9 -14.62 -20.96 -27.94
CA GLU A 9 -15.31 -19.68 -27.80
C GLU A 9 -15.81 -19.54 -26.34
N GLY A 10 -15.50 -18.42 -25.68
CA GLY A 10 -15.77 -18.20 -24.25
C GLY A 10 -14.63 -18.60 -23.28
N ALA A 11 -13.45 -18.99 -23.78
CA ALA A 11 -12.28 -19.24 -22.92
C ALA A 11 -11.83 -17.98 -22.14
N GLU A 12 -11.95 -16.81 -22.77
CA GLU A 12 -11.62 -15.51 -22.17
C GLU A 12 -12.60 -15.17 -21.03
N ASP A 13 -13.91 -15.26 -21.29
CA ASP A 13 -14.94 -15.05 -20.25
C ASP A 13 -14.74 -16.00 -19.06
N LEU A 14 -14.38 -17.26 -19.33
CA LEU A 14 -14.12 -18.23 -18.27
C LEU A 14 -12.84 -17.90 -17.47
N GLN A 15 -11.81 -17.33 -18.13
CA GLN A 15 -10.61 -16.84 -17.47
C GLN A 15 -10.89 -15.57 -16.65
N GLU A 16 -11.76 -14.68 -17.13
CA GLU A 16 -12.21 -13.49 -16.41
C GLU A 16 -13.05 -13.87 -15.18
N ALA A 17 -13.99 -14.80 -15.34
CA ALA A 17 -14.80 -15.33 -14.24
C ALA A 17 -13.92 -15.97 -13.16
N LEU A 18 -12.93 -16.78 -13.57
CA LEU A 18 -11.95 -17.36 -12.64
C LEU A 18 -11.17 -16.27 -11.89
N SER A 19 -10.71 -15.24 -12.59
CA SER A 19 -9.96 -14.13 -12.01
C SER A 19 -10.82 -13.34 -11.00
N SER A 20 -12.11 -13.14 -11.32
CA SER A 20 -13.08 -12.49 -10.45
C SER A 20 -13.31 -13.28 -9.16
N ILE A 21 -13.53 -14.60 -9.25
CA ILE A 21 -13.72 -15.46 -8.08
C ILE A 21 -12.45 -15.50 -7.21
N LEU A 22 -11.26 -15.62 -7.82
CA LEU A 22 -10.00 -15.55 -7.10
C LEU A 22 -9.81 -14.20 -6.39
N GLY A 23 -10.26 -13.10 -7.03
CA GLY A 23 -10.29 -11.77 -6.45
C GLY A 23 -11.20 -11.68 -5.22
N ILE A 24 -12.40 -12.26 -5.27
CA ILE A 24 -13.33 -12.30 -4.14
C ILE A 24 -12.74 -13.11 -2.98
N LEU A 25 -12.22 -14.31 -3.24
CA LEU A 25 -11.59 -15.15 -2.21
C LEU A 25 -10.43 -14.43 -1.53
N LYS A 26 -9.61 -13.72 -2.32
CA LYS A 26 -8.53 -12.87 -1.80
C LYS A 26 -9.07 -11.74 -0.92
N ALA A 27 -10.10 -11.01 -1.36
CA ALA A 27 -10.66 -9.90 -0.61
C ALA A 27 -11.27 -10.35 0.73
N VAL A 28 -11.96 -11.49 0.75
CA VAL A 28 -12.48 -12.10 1.98
C VAL A 28 -11.33 -12.47 2.91
N ASN A 29 -10.30 -13.16 2.40
CA ASN A 29 -9.12 -13.52 3.19
C ASN A 29 -8.44 -12.27 3.78
N ASP A 30 -8.24 -11.23 2.98
CA ASP A 30 -7.60 -9.99 3.41
C ASP A 30 -8.44 -9.25 4.47
N SER A 31 -9.77 -9.28 4.34
CA SER A 31 -10.69 -8.68 5.32
C SER A 31 -10.63 -9.37 6.68
N MET A 32 -10.44 -10.69 6.72
CA MET A 32 -10.24 -11.43 7.97
C MET A 32 -9.00 -10.96 8.72
N HIS A 33 -7.92 -10.64 8.01
CA HIS A 33 -6.73 -10.06 8.63
C HIS A 33 -6.94 -8.62 9.10
N LEU A 34 -7.72 -7.83 8.34
CA LEU A 34 -7.99 -6.42 8.63
C LEU A 34 -8.76 -6.24 9.95
N ILE A 35 -9.80 -7.05 10.18
CA ILE A 35 -10.60 -6.98 11.41
C ILE A 35 -9.82 -7.40 12.66
N ALA A 36 -8.69 -8.11 12.49
CA ALA A 36 -7.82 -8.53 13.57
C ALA A 36 -6.77 -7.46 13.96
N ILE A 37 -6.80 -6.28 13.36
CA ILE A 37 -5.95 -5.15 13.77
C ILE A 37 -6.46 -4.53 15.08
N THR A 38 -5.57 -4.35 16.04
CA THR A 38 -5.86 -3.74 17.34
C THR A 38 -4.98 -2.52 17.60
N GLY A 39 -5.50 -1.55 18.35
CA GLY A 39 -4.76 -0.34 18.75
C GLY A 39 -4.58 0.71 17.64
N TYR A 40 -5.36 0.66 16.57
CA TYR A 40 -5.42 1.72 15.58
C TYR A 40 -6.40 2.81 16.06
N GLU A 41 -5.91 4.05 16.18
CA GLU A 41 -6.72 5.20 16.57
C GLU A 41 -7.25 5.89 15.31
N GLY A 42 -8.47 5.54 14.91
CA GLY A 42 -9.13 6.07 13.72
C GLY A 42 -10.00 5.03 13.03
N ASN A 43 -10.61 5.41 11.91
CA ASN A 43 -11.41 4.49 11.12
C ASN A 43 -10.58 3.89 9.97
N LEU A 44 -10.48 2.56 9.91
CA LEU A 44 -9.77 1.86 8.84
C LEU A 44 -10.43 2.07 7.47
N SER A 45 -11.74 2.37 7.42
CA SER A 45 -12.42 2.67 6.15
C SER A 45 -11.88 3.92 5.46
N ASP A 46 -11.37 4.88 6.23
CA ASP A 46 -10.90 6.16 5.70
C ASP A 46 -9.64 6.00 4.85
N LEU A 47 -8.90 4.91 5.08
CA LEU A 47 -7.69 4.53 4.34
C LEU A 47 -7.98 4.07 2.90
N GLY A 48 -9.26 3.83 2.57
CA GLY A 48 -9.67 3.26 1.30
C GLY A 48 -9.57 1.74 1.28
N ARG A 49 -9.74 1.15 0.10
CA ARG A 49 -9.77 -0.31 -0.06
C ARG A 49 -8.44 -0.95 0.35
N LEU A 50 -8.52 -2.09 1.03
CA LEU A 50 -7.36 -2.95 1.28
C LEU A 50 -6.96 -3.65 -0.02
N LEU A 51 -5.72 -3.43 -0.46
CA LEU A 51 -5.18 -3.96 -1.72
C LEU A 51 -4.37 -5.23 -1.49
N MET A 52 -3.50 -5.20 -0.48
CA MET A 52 -2.63 -6.33 -0.13
C MET A 52 -2.35 -6.36 1.37
N GLN A 53 -2.12 -7.57 1.89
CA GLN A 53 -1.56 -7.77 3.21
C GLN A 53 -0.53 -8.90 3.18
N GLY A 54 0.40 -8.90 4.14
CA GLY A 54 1.41 -9.93 4.23
C GLY A 54 2.40 -9.72 5.37
N SER A 55 3.07 -10.80 5.77
CA SER A 55 4.14 -10.80 6.77
C SER A 55 5.52 -10.64 6.12
N PHE A 56 6.35 -9.75 6.66
CA PHE A 56 7.65 -9.41 6.13
C PHE A 56 8.71 -9.24 7.22
N SER A 57 9.97 -9.51 6.85
CA SER A 57 11.13 -9.04 7.58
C SER A 57 11.43 -7.60 7.16
N VAL A 58 11.43 -6.66 8.12
CA VAL A 58 11.60 -5.23 7.87
C VAL A 58 12.83 -4.70 8.61
N TRP A 59 13.73 -4.05 7.90
CA TRP A 59 14.83 -3.24 8.46
C TRP A 59 14.51 -1.77 8.29
N THR A 60 15.05 -0.94 9.19
CA THR A 60 14.92 0.50 9.09
C THR A 60 16.27 1.16 8.89
N ASP A 61 16.36 2.02 7.86
CA ASP A 61 17.53 2.85 7.59
C ASP A 61 17.10 4.32 7.54
N HIS A 62 16.95 4.92 8.71
CA HIS A 62 16.61 6.34 8.83
C HIS A 62 17.88 7.19 8.71
N LYS A 63 17.82 8.26 7.90
CA LYS A 63 18.93 9.23 7.81
C LYS A 63 19.19 9.80 9.20
N ARG A 64 20.46 9.74 9.62
CA ARG A 64 20.93 10.06 10.98
C ARG A 64 20.53 11.48 11.41
N GLY A 65 19.51 11.60 12.24
CA GLY A 65 19.22 12.76 13.09
C GLY A 65 18.83 12.27 14.48
N HIS A 66 19.76 12.34 15.44
CA HIS A 66 19.51 12.27 16.89
C HIS A 66 18.78 11.05 17.48
N ALA A 67 19.26 9.82 17.27
CA ALA A 67 18.86 8.69 18.12
C ALA A 67 20.02 7.72 18.38
N LYS A 68 20.82 8.03 19.41
CA LYS A 68 21.93 7.20 19.92
C LYS A 68 21.50 5.85 20.56
N VAL A 69 20.27 5.34 20.31
CA VAL A 69 19.76 4.13 21.03
C VAL A 69 18.91 3.16 20.17
N LYS A 70 18.95 3.21 18.83
CA LYS A 70 18.16 2.28 17.98
C LYS A 70 18.99 1.41 17.01
N ASP A 71 20.20 1.02 17.40
CA ASP A 71 21.06 0.16 16.56
C ASP A 71 20.56 -1.29 16.39
N LEU A 72 19.57 -1.76 17.17
CA LEU A 72 19.11 -3.15 17.05
C LEU A 72 18.34 -3.45 15.75
N ALA A 73 17.52 -2.52 15.25
CA ALA A 73 16.72 -2.73 14.03
C ALA A 73 17.55 -2.57 12.73
N ARG A 74 18.75 -1.97 12.84
CA ARG A 74 19.71 -1.83 11.75
C ARG A 74 20.35 -3.17 11.39
N PHE A 75 20.57 -4.04 12.38
CA PHE A 75 21.22 -5.35 12.18
C PHE A 75 20.25 -6.54 12.26
N LYS A 76 19.17 -6.44 13.04
CA LYS A 76 18.16 -7.50 13.16
C LYS A 76 16.83 -7.06 12.53
N PRO A 77 16.32 -7.80 11.52
CA PRO A 77 15.00 -7.49 10.98
C PRO A 77 13.92 -7.62 12.04
N MET A 78 12.94 -6.74 11.95
CA MET A 78 11.71 -6.83 12.73
C MET A 78 10.66 -7.55 11.89
N GLN A 79 9.92 -8.50 12.49
CA GLN A 79 8.74 -9.05 11.83
C GLN A 79 7.60 -8.02 11.88
N ARG A 80 7.04 -7.70 10.72
CA ARG A 80 5.88 -6.84 10.57
C ARG A 80 4.88 -7.44 9.60
N HIS A 81 3.61 -7.31 9.94
CA HIS A 81 2.51 -7.55 9.01
C HIS A 81 2.11 -6.22 8.42
N LEU A 82 2.16 -6.10 7.10
CA LEU A 82 1.86 -4.86 6.39
C LEU A 82 0.46 -4.96 5.79
N PHE A 83 -0.26 -3.84 5.80
CA PHE A 83 -1.53 -3.68 5.10
C PHE A 83 -1.41 -2.49 4.15
N LEU A 84 -1.49 -2.76 2.84
CA LEU A 84 -1.46 -1.75 1.80
C LEU A 84 -2.88 -1.33 1.47
N HIS A 85 -3.23 -0.10 1.83
CA HIS A 85 -4.46 0.56 1.41
C HIS A 85 -4.18 1.60 0.31
N GLU A 86 -5.24 2.09 -0.33
CA GLU A 86 -5.16 3.14 -1.35
C GLU A 86 -4.52 4.44 -0.84
N LYS A 87 -4.74 4.77 0.44
CA LYS A 87 -4.24 6.03 1.04
C LYS A 87 -3.13 5.85 2.07
N ALA A 88 -2.85 4.63 2.54
CA ALA A 88 -1.78 4.40 3.50
C ALA A 88 -1.20 2.99 3.47
N VAL A 89 0.03 2.85 3.98
CA VAL A 89 0.62 1.55 4.34
C VAL A 89 0.65 1.43 5.86
N LEU A 90 -0.05 0.46 6.42
CA LEU A 90 -0.01 0.16 7.85
C LEU A 90 1.07 -0.86 8.16
N PHE A 91 1.77 -0.64 9.26
CA PHE A 91 2.71 -1.60 9.84
C PHE A 91 2.14 -2.09 11.17
N CYS A 92 1.98 -3.40 11.28
CA CYS A 92 1.49 -4.04 12.49
C CYS A 92 2.49 -5.09 12.97
N LYS A 93 2.47 -5.38 14.27
CA LYS A 93 3.19 -6.52 14.87
C LYS A 93 2.19 -7.66 15.06
N ARG A 94 2.43 -8.80 14.41
CA ARG A 94 1.67 -10.02 14.68
C ARG A 94 1.84 -10.43 16.15
N ARG A 95 0.73 -10.69 16.82
CA ARG A 95 0.65 -11.28 18.14
C ARG A 95 0.12 -12.70 17.98
N GLU A 96 0.82 -13.61 18.62
CA GLU A 96 0.31 -14.96 18.87
C GLU A 96 -0.27 -14.87 20.27
N GLU A 97 -1.59 -14.95 20.39
CA GLU A 97 -2.26 -14.91 21.68
C GLU A 97 -2.16 -16.32 22.27
N ASN A 98 -1.17 -16.53 23.14
CA ASN A 98 -0.96 -17.81 23.83
C ASN A 98 -1.91 -17.96 25.04
N GLY A 99 -3.18 -17.60 24.88
CA GLY A 99 -4.19 -17.76 25.93
C GLY A 99 -4.68 -19.20 26.05
N GLU A 100 -5.23 -19.57 27.21
CA GLU A 100 -5.81 -20.91 27.49
C GLU A 100 -7.16 -21.17 26.77
N GLY A 101 -7.45 -20.45 25.69
CA GLY A 101 -8.69 -20.54 24.92
C GLY A 101 -8.43 -20.90 23.45
N TYR A 102 -9.43 -21.52 22.81
CA TYR A 102 -9.39 -21.99 21.42
C TYR A 102 -9.35 -20.88 20.34
N GLU A 103 -9.10 -19.63 20.69
CA GLU A 103 -8.95 -18.53 19.73
C GLU A 103 -7.52 -18.56 19.15
N LYS A 104 -7.33 -19.42 18.15
CA LYS A 104 -6.06 -19.58 17.41
C LYS A 104 -5.83 -18.48 16.36
N ALA A 105 -6.68 -17.45 16.31
CA ALA A 105 -6.62 -16.43 15.28
C ALA A 105 -5.49 -15.41 15.58
N PRO A 106 -4.60 -15.11 14.62
CA PRO A 106 -3.55 -14.13 14.84
C PRO A 106 -4.14 -12.71 14.94
N SER A 107 -3.74 -11.95 15.96
CA SER A 107 -4.07 -10.53 16.09
C SER A 107 -2.90 -9.64 15.67
N TYR A 108 -3.19 -8.42 15.23
CA TYR A 108 -2.19 -7.49 14.68
C TYR A 108 -2.18 -6.19 15.47
N SER A 109 -1.20 -6.00 16.35
CA SER A 109 -1.06 -4.73 17.06
C SER A 109 -0.52 -3.66 16.11
N TYR A 110 -1.28 -2.59 15.88
CA TYR A 110 -0.84 -1.41 15.14
C TYR A 110 0.49 -0.85 15.70
N LYS A 111 1.31 -0.31 14.81
CA LYS A 111 2.60 0.35 15.14
C LYS A 111 2.73 1.71 14.51
N GLN A 112 2.47 1.81 13.22
CA GLN A 112 2.60 3.06 12.47
C GLN A 112 1.88 2.94 11.13
N SER A 113 1.62 4.08 10.51
CA SER A 113 1.11 4.20 9.15
C SER A 113 1.99 5.15 8.35
N LEU A 114 2.11 4.91 7.04
CA LEU A 114 2.74 5.82 6.09
C LEU A 114 1.66 6.32 5.14
N ASN A 115 1.49 7.63 5.03
CA ASN A 115 0.54 8.21 4.08
C ASN A 115 1.06 8.03 2.65
N MET A 116 0.25 7.46 1.77
CA MET A 116 0.66 7.17 0.40
C MET A 116 1.08 8.42 -0.40
N THR A 117 0.63 9.62 -0.01
CA THR A 117 1.01 10.89 -0.66
C THR A 117 2.50 11.21 -0.54
N ALA A 118 3.18 10.69 0.48
CA ALA A 118 4.61 10.90 0.73
C ALA A 118 5.41 9.59 0.71
N VAL A 119 4.80 8.49 0.29
CA VAL A 119 5.45 7.19 0.07
C VAL A 119 6.12 7.18 -1.30
N GLY A 120 7.30 6.57 -1.35
CA GLY A 120 7.90 6.10 -2.58
C GLY A 120 8.50 4.71 -2.44
N ILE A 121 8.95 4.16 -3.56
CA ILE A 121 9.42 2.77 -3.65
C ILE A 121 10.78 2.67 -4.33
N THR A 122 11.58 1.68 -3.94
CA THR A 122 12.75 1.24 -4.69
C THR A 122 12.66 -0.26 -4.89
N GLU A 123 12.54 -0.67 -6.15
CA GLU A 123 12.25 -2.07 -6.50
C GLU A 123 13.43 -3.00 -6.24
N ASN A 124 14.66 -2.55 -6.47
CA ASN A 124 15.83 -3.41 -6.45
C ASN A 124 16.80 -3.02 -5.34
N VAL A 125 16.99 -3.94 -4.40
CA VAL A 125 17.99 -3.86 -3.33
C VAL A 125 19.15 -4.80 -3.68
N LYS A 126 20.39 -4.30 -3.61
CA LYS A 126 21.58 -5.10 -3.94
C LYS A 126 21.68 -6.31 -3.00
N GLY A 127 21.95 -7.49 -3.57
CA GLY A 127 22.23 -8.71 -2.82
C GLY A 127 21.03 -9.58 -2.43
N ASP A 128 19.78 -9.16 -2.70
CA ASP A 128 18.61 -10.03 -2.49
C ASP A 128 17.45 -9.66 -3.45
N ALA A 129 17.13 -10.56 -4.36
CA ALA A 129 16.05 -10.38 -5.34
C ALA A 129 14.66 -10.26 -4.70
N LYS A 130 14.49 -10.69 -3.44
CA LYS A 130 13.23 -10.63 -2.67
C LYS A 130 13.09 -9.36 -1.85
N LYS A 131 14.10 -8.48 -1.86
CA LYS A 131 14.07 -7.20 -1.16
C LYS A 131 13.62 -6.06 -2.06
N PHE A 132 12.88 -5.14 -1.46
CA PHE A 132 12.49 -3.84 -2.00
C PHE A 132 12.46 -2.82 -0.85
N GLU A 133 12.39 -1.53 -1.16
CA GLU A 133 12.31 -0.48 -0.15
C GLU A 133 11.00 0.28 -0.29
N ILE A 134 10.36 0.57 0.84
CA ILE A 134 9.36 1.62 0.96
C ILE A 134 10.04 2.77 1.71
N TRP A 135 10.06 3.95 1.13
CA TRP A 135 10.62 5.13 1.78
C TRP A 135 9.57 6.22 1.92
N TYR A 136 9.76 7.09 2.91
CA TYR A 136 8.81 8.14 3.28
C TYR A 136 9.54 9.49 3.39
N ASN A 137 8.85 10.59 3.09
CA ASN A 137 9.36 11.96 3.14
C ASN A 137 10.75 12.10 2.46
N ALA A 138 10.82 11.86 1.14
CA ALA A 138 12.08 11.97 0.38
C ALA A 138 13.27 11.17 0.97
N ARG A 139 12.97 9.97 1.50
CA ARG A 139 13.94 9.04 2.12
C ARG A 139 14.52 9.50 3.45
N GLU A 140 13.80 10.33 4.20
CA GLU A 140 14.07 10.53 5.64
C GLU A 140 13.92 9.22 6.41
N GLU A 141 12.89 8.45 6.06
CA GLU A 141 12.66 7.10 6.57
C GLU A 141 12.72 6.09 5.42
N VAL A 142 13.50 5.03 5.59
CA VAL A 142 13.60 3.93 4.62
C VAL A 142 13.33 2.61 5.32
N TYR A 143 12.38 1.86 4.78
CA TYR A 143 12.00 0.53 5.23
C TYR A 143 12.41 -0.49 4.18
N ILE A 144 13.43 -1.29 4.48
CA ILE A 144 13.86 -2.39 3.61
C ILE A 144 12.98 -3.58 3.95
N ILE A 145 12.22 -4.07 2.97
CA ILE A 145 11.23 -5.14 3.14
C ILE A 145 11.72 -6.35 2.37
N GLN A 146 11.86 -7.48 3.07
CA GLN A 146 12.14 -8.77 2.44
C GLN A 146 10.86 -9.60 2.39
N ALA A 147 10.41 -9.88 1.17
CA ALA A 147 9.30 -10.78 0.90
C ALA A 147 9.70 -12.26 1.10
N PRO A 148 8.74 -13.14 1.43
CA PRO A 148 8.99 -14.57 1.50
C PRO A 148 9.45 -15.14 0.14
N THR A 149 8.88 -14.67 -0.97
CA THR A 149 9.22 -15.08 -2.34
C THR A 149 9.37 -13.88 -3.29
N PRO A 150 10.10 -14.02 -4.42
CA PRO A 150 10.23 -12.97 -5.43
C PRO A 150 8.89 -12.55 -6.05
N GLU A 151 7.95 -13.49 -6.20
CA GLU A 151 6.63 -13.25 -6.78
C GLU A 151 5.80 -12.35 -5.87
N ILE A 152 5.88 -12.56 -4.55
CA ILE A 152 5.22 -11.70 -3.56
C ILE A 152 5.84 -10.31 -3.59
N LYS A 153 7.16 -10.18 -3.67
CA LYS A 153 7.80 -8.87 -3.89
C LYS A 153 7.24 -8.21 -5.16
N ALA A 154 7.24 -8.90 -6.28
CA ALA A 154 6.82 -8.35 -7.57
C ALA A 154 5.35 -7.87 -7.51
N ALA A 155 4.48 -8.65 -6.87
CA ALA A 155 3.08 -8.27 -6.64
C ALA A 155 2.97 -6.99 -5.80
N TRP A 156 3.71 -6.89 -4.70
CA TRP A 156 3.73 -5.69 -3.85
C TRP A 156 4.27 -4.45 -4.57
N VAL A 157 5.38 -4.59 -5.29
CA VAL A 157 5.97 -3.50 -6.07
C VAL A 157 4.99 -3.02 -7.14
N SER A 158 4.37 -3.94 -7.87
CA SER A 158 3.38 -3.63 -8.90
C SER A 158 2.18 -2.89 -8.30
N GLU A 159 1.63 -3.37 -7.18
CA GLU A 159 0.44 -2.77 -6.59
C GLU A 159 0.73 -1.38 -6.00
N ILE A 160 1.85 -1.18 -5.32
CA ILE A 160 2.29 0.14 -4.84
C ILE A 160 2.47 1.10 -6.03
N ARG A 161 3.08 0.64 -7.13
CA ARG A 161 3.26 1.44 -8.36
C ARG A 161 1.92 1.85 -8.98
N LYS A 162 0.91 0.98 -8.98
CA LYS A 162 -0.43 1.32 -9.44
C LYS A 162 -1.04 2.44 -8.60
N VAL A 163 -0.95 2.33 -7.27
CA VAL A 163 -1.46 3.39 -6.37
C VAL A 163 -0.76 4.72 -6.62
N LEU A 164 0.58 4.73 -6.69
CA LEU A 164 1.34 5.95 -6.95
C LEU A 164 1.01 6.58 -8.31
N THR A 165 0.82 5.74 -9.34
CA THR A 165 0.41 6.19 -10.68
C THR A 165 -0.99 6.80 -10.64
N SER A 166 -1.93 6.16 -9.95
CA SER A 166 -3.29 6.66 -9.79
C SER A 166 -3.33 7.99 -9.05
N GLN A 167 -2.51 8.17 -8.00
CA GLN A 167 -2.42 9.43 -7.28
C GLN A 167 -1.82 10.54 -8.13
N LEU A 168 -0.77 10.24 -8.90
CA LEU A 168 -0.19 11.22 -9.82
C LEU A 168 -1.21 11.69 -10.87
N GLN A 169 -2.01 10.76 -11.40
CA GLN A 169 -3.07 11.08 -12.34
C GLN A 169 -4.15 11.97 -11.70
N ALA A 170 -4.64 11.61 -10.52
CA ALA A 170 -5.63 12.41 -9.78
C ALA A 170 -5.10 13.82 -9.43
N CYS A 171 -3.83 13.95 -9.04
CA CYS A 171 -3.21 15.25 -8.79
C CYS A 171 -3.11 16.11 -10.05
N ARG A 172 -2.81 15.50 -11.21
CA ARG A 172 -2.78 16.21 -12.50
C ARG A 172 -4.17 16.72 -12.87
N GLU A 173 -5.19 15.88 -12.80
CA GLU A 173 -6.58 16.24 -13.11
C GLU A 173 -7.09 17.36 -12.19
N ALA A 174 -6.83 17.27 -10.88
CA ALA A 174 -7.21 18.31 -9.91
C ALA A 174 -6.49 19.65 -10.17
N SER A 175 -5.25 19.61 -10.64
CA SER A 175 -4.51 20.83 -11.01
C SER A 175 -5.04 21.47 -12.29
N GLN A 176 -5.44 20.65 -13.28
CA GLN A 176 -6.04 21.13 -14.53
C GLN A 176 -7.41 21.76 -14.28
N HIS A 177 -8.24 21.13 -13.45
CA HIS A 177 -9.56 21.67 -13.09
C HIS A 177 -9.44 23.02 -12.37
N ARG A 178 -8.52 23.14 -11.40
CA ARG A 178 -8.26 24.42 -10.71
C ARG A 178 -7.75 25.51 -11.66
N ALA A 179 -6.88 25.16 -12.61
CA ALA A 179 -6.40 26.11 -13.61
C ALA A 179 -7.52 26.61 -14.53
N LEU A 180 -8.43 25.71 -14.94
CA LEU A 180 -9.60 26.05 -15.75
C LEU A 180 -10.57 26.98 -15.00
N GLU A 181 -10.88 26.70 -13.73
CA GLU A 181 -11.74 27.55 -12.90
C GLU A 181 -11.15 28.97 -12.68
N GLN A 182 -9.83 29.07 -12.51
CA GLN A 182 -9.16 30.37 -12.40
C GLN A 182 -9.19 31.16 -13.72
N SER A 183 -9.16 30.49 -14.87
CA SER A 183 -9.26 31.14 -16.18
C SER A 183 -10.68 31.65 -16.49
N GLN A 184 -11.72 30.95 -16.00
CA GLN A 184 -13.13 31.30 -16.23
C GLN A 184 -13.67 32.35 -15.27
N SER A 185 -13.01 32.59 -14.12
CA SER A 185 -13.40 33.57 -13.11
C SER A 185 -12.78 34.97 -13.30
N LEU A 186 -12.04 35.19 -14.39
CA LEU A 186 -11.50 36.52 -14.72
C LEU A 186 -12.65 37.48 -15.10
N PRO A 187 -12.78 38.65 -14.43
CA PRO A 187 -13.82 39.61 -14.75
C PRO A 187 -13.64 40.15 -16.17
N LEU A 188 -14.73 40.24 -16.93
CA LEU A 188 -14.75 40.94 -18.22
C LEU A 188 -14.31 42.41 -18.02
N PRO A 189 -13.45 42.96 -18.91
CA PRO A 189 -13.03 44.34 -18.80
C PRO A 189 -14.24 45.26 -18.91
N ALA A 190 -14.38 46.17 -17.94
CA ALA A 190 -15.47 47.14 -17.93
C ALA A 190 -15.46 47.96 -19.23
N PRO A 191 -16.64 48.20 -19.85
CA PRO A 191 -16.70 48.99 -21.08
C PRO A 191 -16.18 50.39 -20.79
N ALA A 192 -15.20 50.83 -21.57
CA ALA A 192 -14.67 52.18 -21.49
C ALA A 192 -15.79 53.18 -21.77
N SER A 193 -16.24 53.92 -20.76
CA SER A 193 -17.13 55.05 -20.93
C SER A 193 -16.37 56.17 -21.64
N THR A 194 -16.58 56.28 -22.95
CA THR A 194 -16.16 57.43 -23.74
C THR A 194 -17.03 58.63 -23.36
N ARG A 195 -16.38 59.74 -22.98
CA ARG A 195 -16.99 61.04 -22.67
C ARG A 195 -17.68 61.67 -23.87
#